data_AF-A0A7S1Y4A3-F1
#
_entry.id   AF-A0A7S1Y4A3-F1
#
_cell.length_a   1.000
_cell.length_b   1.000
_cell.length_c   1.000
_cell.angle_alpha   90.00
_cell.angle_beta   90.00
_cell.angle_gamma   90.00
#
_symmetry.space_group_name_H-M   'P 1'
#
loop_
_entity.id
_entity.type
_entity.pdbx_description
1 polymer ?
#
loop_
_entity_poly.entity_id
_entity_poly.type
_entity_poly.pdbx_seq_one_letter_code
_entity_poly.pdbx_strand_id
1 'polypeptide(L)'
;WKQRSALYRLTKSQIHHQTAIRRRNMSFFTLDQVKQHDGNSADNGGLWVVVDSYVLDLTAFVQHHPGTARKIINRRKQNVDISSNFLDHFGHTVRAFRNACREYDRFEQPVVLKFPETDGGKESTTAEVVLIGKILCADE
;
A
#
# COMPACT_ATOMS: atom_id res chain seq x y z
N TRP A 1 -8.20 -63.15 -16.40
CA TRP A 1 -6.80 -62.69 -16.47
C TRP A 1 -6.79 -61.16 -16.48
N LYS A 2 -6.14 -60.56 -15.46
CA LYS A 2 -5.68 -59.15 -15.28
C LYS A 2 -6.74 -58.03 -15.35
N GLN A 3 -7.27 -57.51 -14.23
CA GLN A 3 -6.72 -56.55 -13.24
C GLN A 3 -6.84 -55.05 -13.60
N ARG A 4 -7.63 -54.34 -12.76
CA ARG A 4 -7.45 -52.96 -12.21
C ARG A 4 -7.68 -51.80 -13.22
N SER A 5 -8.40 -50.71 -12.93
CA SER A 5 -8.46 -49.94 -11.68
C SER A 5 -9.77 -49.17 -11.56
N ALA A 6 -10.28 -49.12 -10.34
CA ALA A 6 -11.41 -48.31 -9.91
C ALA A 6 -11.02 -46.83 -9.74
N LEU A 7 -12.07 -46.02 -9.49
CA LEU A 7 -12.06 -44.68 -8.89
C LEU A 7 -11.85 -43.54 -9.92
N TYR A 8 -12.71 -42.51 -10.06
CA TYR A 8 -13.60 -41.85 -9.11
C TYR A 8 -14.92 -41.44 -9.79
N ARG A 9 -16.04 -41.88 -9.21
CA ARG A 9 -17.31 -41.13 -9.27
C ARG A 9 -17.05 -39.80 -8.56
N LEU A 10 -16.89 -38.72 -9.32
CA LEU A 10 -16.92 -37.37 -8.75
C LEU A 10 -18.35 -37.12 -8.26
N THR A 11 -18.51 -37.16 -6.94
CA THR A 11 -19.75 -36.78 -6.27
C THR A 11 -19.94 -35.27 -6.41
N LYS A 12 -21.20 -34.81 -6.35
CA LYS A 12 -21.63 -33.41 -6.45
C LYS A 12 -21.03 -32.45 -5.40
N SER A 13 -20.03 -32.86 -4.65
CA SER A 13 -19.24 -32.00 -3.77
C SER A 13 -18.24 -31.11 -4.52
N GLN A 14 -18.09 -31.25 -5.84
CA GLN A 14 -17.07 -30.55 -6.64
C GLN A 14 -17.63 -29.46 -7.56
N ILE A 15 -18.82 -28.95 -7.24
CA ILE A 15 -19.34 -27.68 -7.74
C ILE A 15 -19.59 -26.79 -6.53
N HIS A 16 -18.52 -26.49 -5.80
CA HIS A 16 -18.53 -25.30 -4.97
C HIS A 16 -18.53 -24.12 -5.93
N HIS A 17 -19.71 -23.55 -6.10
CA HIS A 17 -19.94 -22.19 -6.54
C HIS A 17 -18.89 -21.25 -5.94
N GLN A 18 -17.80 -20.99 -6.67
CA GLN A 18 -16.90 -19.88 -6.40
C GLN A 18 -17.51 -18.58 -6.93
N THR A 19 -18.76 -18.32 -6.51
CA THR A 19 -19.30 -16.96 -6.42
C THR A 19 -18.86 -16.43 -5.06
N ALA A 20 -17.55 -16.25 -4.89
CA ALA A 20 -17.05 -15.39 -3.84
C ALA A 20 -17.51 -13.98 -4.23
N ILE A 21 -18.52 -13.48 -3.51
CA ILE A 21 -18.81 -12.05 -3.43
C ILE A 21 -17.43 -11.38 -3.23
N ARG A 22 -16.94 -10.68 -4.26
CA ARG A 22 -15.75 -9.84 -4.15
C ARG A 22 -16.04 -8.88 -2.99
N ARG A 23 -15.51 -9.17 -1.80
CA ARG A 23 -15.54 -8.22 -0.70
C ARG A 23 -14.74 -7.01 -1.17
N ARG A 24 -15.48 -5.94 -1.43
CA ARG A 24 -15.04 -4.55 -1.36
C ARG A 24 -14.30 -4.38 -0.04
N ASN A 25 -12.97 -4.50 -0.08
CA ASN A 25 -12.11 -4.52 1.11
C ASN A 25 -11.41 -3.17 1.21
N MET A 26 -12.20 -2.14 1.51
CA MET A 26 -11.64 -0.87 1.95
C MET A 26 -10.96 -1.11 3.31
N SER A 27 -9.65 -0.92 3.35
CA SER A 27 -8.84 -1.10 4.56
C SER A 27 -8.83 0.21 5.34
N PHE A 28 -9.37 0.17 6.55
CA PHE A 28 -9.29 1.27 7.50
C PHE A 28 -8.26 0.95 8.58
N PHE A 29 -7.51 1.97 8.98
CA PHE A 29 -6.49 1.85 10.01
C PHE A 29 -6.73 2.87 11.12
N THR A 30 -6.48 2.49 12.36
CA THR A 30 -6.38 3.45 13.44
C THR A 30 -5.01 4.14 13.41
N LEU A 31 -4.93 5.33 14.00
CA LEU A 31 -3.64 6.02 14.12
C LEU A 31 -2.61 5.18 14.88
N ASP A 32 -3.03 4.40 15.87
CA ASP A 32 -2.13 3.56 16.65
C ASP A 32 -1.60 2.37 15.86
N GLN A 33 -2.39 1.81 14.94
CA GLN A 33 -1.88 0.81 13.97
C GLN A 33 -0.81 1.45 13.08
N VAL A 34 -1.08 2.63 12.50
CA VAL A 34 -0.11 3.31 11.63
C VAL A 34 1.17 3.70 12.39
N LYS A 35 1.07 4.05 13.68
CA LYS A 35 2.23 4.38 14.52
C LYS A 35 3.22 3.22 14.72
N GLN A 36 2.75 1.97 14.65
CA GLN A 36 3.62 0.78 14.76
C GLN A 36 4.57 0.63 13.56
N HIS A 37 4.29 1.33 12.46
CA HIS A 37 5.06 1.32 11.22
C HIS A 37 5.91 2.61 11.10
N ASP A 38 6.88 2.78 12.00
CA ASP A 38 7.71 3.99 12.12
C ASP A 38 9.08 3.88 11.41
N GLY A 39 9.35 2.76 10.75
CA GLY A 39 10.62 2.47 10.07
C GLY A 39 11.82 2.17 10.97
N ASN A 40 11.65 2.03 12.30
CA ASN A 40 12.73 1.68 13.23
C ASN A 40 12.71 0.22 13.70
N SER A 41 11.62 -0.52 13.51
CA SER A 41 11.53 -1.91 13.95
C SER A 41 12.44 -2.81 13.11
N ALA A 42 13.49 -3.32 13.75
CA ALA A 42 14.54 -4.18 13.20
C ALA A 42 14.02 -5.47 12.53
N ASP A 43 12.74 -5.81 12.71
CA ASP A 43 12.13 -7.08 12.29
C ASP A 43 11.04 -6.90 11.21
N ASN A 44 11.30 -6.15 10.14
CA ASN A 44 10.34 -5.85 9.05
C ASN A 44 9.27 -4.79 9.38
N GLY A 45 9.59 -3.81 10.22
CA GLY A 45 8.72 -2.67 10.45
C GLY A 45 8.63 -1.78 9.22
N GLY A 46 7.53 -1.90 8.47
CA GLY A 46 7.27 -0.98 7.36
C GLY A 46 7.26 0.49 7.80
N LEU A 47 7.45 1.41 6.85
CA LEU A 47 7.32 2.85 7.10
C LEU A 47 6.00 3.34 6.55
N TRP A 48 5.03 3.64 7.41
CA TRP A 48 3.72 4.15 6.98
C TRP A 48 3.54 5.60 7.40
N VAL A 49 2.86 6.37 6.55
CA VAL A 49 2.53 7.78 6.78
C VAL A 49 1.08 8.05 6.42
N VAL A 50 0.52 9.13 6.98
CA VAL A 50 -0.81 9.61 6.61
C VAL A 50 -0.67 10.86 5.74
N VAL A 51 -1.44 10.89 4.65
CA VAL A 51 -1.61 12.05 3.78
C VAL A 51 -3.09 12.20 3.46
N ASP A 52 -3.70 13.31 3.86
CA ASP A 52 -5.11 13.64 3.59
C ASP A 52 -6.07 12.50 3.99
N SER A 53 -5.85 11.92 5.18
CA SER A 53 -6.55 10.74 5.70
C SER A 53 -6.31 9.41 4.96
N TYR A 54 -5.48 9.37 3.92
CA TYR A 54 -5.03 8.13 3.29
C TYR A 54 -3.75 7.62 3.94
N VAL A 55 -3.61 6.29 4.03
CA VAL A 55 -2.43 5.61 4.58
C VAL A 55 -1.57 5.12 3.42
N LEU A 56 -0.31 5.56 3.42
CA LEU A 56 0.69 5.20 2.43
C LEU A 56 1.78 4.35 3.08
N ASP A 57 2.13 3.24 2.44
CA ASP A 57 3.29 2.40 2.76
C ASP A 57 4.49 2.81 1.89
N LEU A 58 5.54 3.29 2.55
CA LEU A 58 6.79 3.77 1.95
C LEU A 58 7.95 2.79 2.15
N THR A 59 7.69 1.56 2.59
CA THR A 59 8.73 0.57 2.93
C THR A 59 9.66 0.30 1.76
N ALA A 60 9.11 0.07 0.56
CA ALA A 60 9.90 -0.14 -0.66
C ALA A 60 10.62 1.16 -1.09
N PHE A 61 9.97 2.31 -0.93
CA PHE A 61 10.52 3.62 -1.28
C PHE A 61 11.80 3.93 -0.51
N VAL A 62 11.82 3.70 0.81
CA VAL A 62 13.00 4.05 1.64
C VAL A 62 14.20 3.14 1.45
N GLN A 63 14.00 1.91 0.96
CA GLN A 63 15.10 0.99 0.65
C GLN A 63 15.89 1.43 -0.59
N HIS A 64 15.22 2.06 -1.56
CA HIS A 64 15.84 2.49 -2.81
C HIS A 64 16.41 3.91 -2.75
N HIS A 65 15.92 4.76 -1.82
CA HIS A 65 16.30 6.17 -1.74
C HIS A 65 16.81 6.58 -0.34
N PRO A 66 17.97 6.08 0.13
CA PRO A 66 18.45 6.31 1.50
C PRO A 66 18.67 7.80 1.85
N GLY A 67 19.04 8.63 0.86
CA GLY A 67 19.20 10.08 1.05
C GLY A 67 17.89 10.81 1.34
N THR A 68 16.82 10.42 0.65
CA THR A 68 15.47 10.97 0.84
C THR A 68 14.75 10.28 2.01
N ALA A 69 15.02 8.99 2.24
CA ALA A 69 14.49 8.19 3.33
C ALA A 69 14.73 8.83 4.69
N ARG A 70 15.94 9.34 4.94
CA ARG A 70 16.26 10.00 6.22
C ARG A 70 15.39 11.22 6.48
N LYS A 71 15.05 12.01 5.44
CA LYS A 71 14.16 13.17 5.58
C LYS A 71 12.73 12.73 5.90
N ILE A 72 12.25 11.70 5.21
CA ILE A 72 10.90 11.15 5.40
C ILE A 72 10.76 10.54 6.80
N ILE A 73 11.71 9.70 7.22
CA ILE A 73 11.73 9.08 8.55
C ILE A 73 11.80 10.16 9.64
N ASN A 74 12.67 11.17 9.50
CA ASN A 74 12.78 12.25 10.48
C ASN A 74 11.48 13.05 10.58
N ARG A 75 10.83 13.34 9.45
CA ARG A 75 9.52 14.01 9.46
C ARG A 75 8.46 13.12 10.12
N ARG A 76 8.45 11.84 9.79
CA ARG A 76 7.50 10.86 10.32
C ARG A 76 7.63 10.65 11.84
N LYS A 77 8.83 10.81 12.39
CA LYS A 77 9.07 10.83 13.86
C LYS A 77 8.41 12.02 14.56
N GLN A 78 8.25 13.14 13.85
CA GLN A 78 7.59 14.34 14.40
C GLN A 78 6.06 14.22 14.32
N ASN A 79 5.53 13.68 13.23
CA ASN A 79 4.09 13.48 13.04
C ASN A 79 3.80 12.30 12.08
N VAL A 80 2.78 11.50 12.40
CA VAL A 80 2.23 10.44 11.51
C VAL A 80 1.69 11.05 10.22
N ASP A 81 1.04 12.20 10.36
CA ASP A 81 0.44 12.95 9.28
C ASP A 81 1.49 13.92 8.72
N ILE A 82 1.82 13.72 7.44
CA ILE A 82 2.79 14.52 6.72
C ILE A 82 2.14 15.36 5.62
N SER A 83 0.82 15.50 5.63
CA SER A 83 0.01 16.12 4.57
C SER A 83 0.54 17.49 4.18
N SER A 84 0.84 18.36 5.15
CA SER A 84 1.35 19.71 4.87
C SER A 84 2.63 19.71 4.04
N ASN A 85 3.58 18.81 4.32
CA ASN A 85 4.82 18.75 3.55
C ASN A 85 4.64 18.05 2.20
N PHE A 86 3.75 17.06 2.14
CA PHE A 86 3.56 16.25 0.95
C PHE A 86 2.74 16.97 -0.12
N LEU A 87 1.66 17.64 0.29
CA LEU A 87 0.73 18.33 -0.61
C LEU A 87 1.30 19.64 -1.17
N ASP A 88 2.32 20.21 -0.53
CA ASP A 88 3.07 21.38 -1.01
C ASP A 88 4.23 21.01 -1.96
N HIS A 89 4.40 19.72 -2.30
CA HIS A 89 5.48 19.25 -3.17
C HIS A 89 5.19 19.46 -4.68
N PHE A 90 6.13 19.03 -5.55
CA PHE A 90 6.00 19.19 -7.01
C PHE A 90 4.64 18.72 -7.54
N GLY A 91 4.02 19.52 -8.42
CA GLY A 91 2.66 19.28 -8.92
C GLY A 91 2.44 17.90 -9.55
N HIS A 92 3.49 17.26 -10.08
CA HIS A 92 3.42 15.89 -10.61
C HIS A 92 3.20 14.83 -9.52
N THR A 93 3.88 14.96 -8.38
CA THR A 93 3.73 14.06 -7.22
C THR A 93 2.32 14.15 -6.64
N VAL A 94 1.83 15.37 -6.42
CA VAL A 94 0.48 15.61 -5.88
C VAL A 94 -0.59 15.10 -6.86
N ARG A 95 -0.38 15.25 -8.17
CA ARG A 95 -1.29 14.71 -9.19
C ARG A 95 -1.34 13.19 -9.19
N ALA A 96 -0.19 12.53 -9.10
CA ALA A 96 -0.13 11.07 -9.00
C ALA A 96 -0.85 10.57 -7.74
N PHE A 97 -0.64 11.23 -6.61
CA PHE A 97 -1.34 10.93 -5.36
C PHE A 97 -2.86 11.08 -5.48
N ARG A 98 -3.35 12.20 -6.00
CA ARG A 98 -4.79 12.43 -6.21
C ARG A 98 -5.41 11.43 -7.19
N ASN A 99 -4.66 11.00 -8.20
CA ASN A 99 -5.10 9.92 -9.10
C ASN A 99 -5.25 8.61 -8.34
N ALA A 100 -4.24 8.24 -7.54
CA ALA A 100 -4.27 7.03 -6.73
C ALA A 100 -5.41 7.03 -5.70
N CYS A 101 -5.70 8.17 -5.07
CA CYS A 101 -6.85 8.31 -4.16
C CYS A 101 -8.18 8.02 -4.89
N ARG A 102 -8.37 8.60 -6.08
CA ARG A 102 -9.56 8.34 -6.91
C ARG A 102 -9.68 6.89 -7.35
N GLU A 103 -8.56 6.24 -7.63
CA GLU A 103 -8.51 4.83 -8.00
C GLU A 103 -8.84 3.94 -6.80
N TYR A 104 -8.24 4.23 -5.64
CA TYR A 104 -8.53 3.55 -4.39
C TYR A 104 -10.00 3.69 -4.01
N ASP A 105 -10.58 4.89 -4.08
CA ASP A 105 -11.99 5.12 -3.75
C ASP A 105 -12.95 4.42 -4.71
N ARG A 106 -12.51 4.18 -5.95
CA ARG A 106 -13.32 3.50 -6.97
C ARG A 106 -13.27 1.99 -6.85
N PHE A 107 -12.07 1.44 -6.61
CA PHE A 107 -11.82 0.01 -6.69
C PHE A 107 -11.63 -0.66 -5.33
N GLU A 108 -11.39 0.14 -4.28
CA GLU A 108 -11.16 -0.28 -2.90
C GLU A 108 -10.07 -1.34 -2.80
N GLN A 109 -8.97 -1.09 -3.50
CA GLN A 109 -7.79 -1.95 -3.57
C GLN A 109 -6.53 -1.12 -3.45
N PRO A 110 -5.44 -1.66 -2.88
CA PRO A 110 -4.19 -0.94 -2.78
C PRO A 110 -3.70 -0.44 -4.14
N VAL A 111 -3.25 0.81 -4.19
CA VAL A 111 -2.80 1.47 -5.43
C VAL A 111 -1.31 1.76 -5.33
N VAL A 112 -0.54 1.29 -6.32
CA VAL A 112 0.90 1.54 -6.40
C VAL A 112 1.16 2.86 -7.12
N LEU A 113 1.80 3.79 -6.41
CA LEU A 113 2.33 5.02 -6.95
C LEU A 113 3.78 4.81 -7.35
N LYS A 114 4.11 5.15 -8.58
CA LYS A 114 5.46 5.03 -9.15
C LYS A 114 6.05 6.42 -9.33
N PHE A 115 7.17 6.65 -8.67
CA PHE A 115 7.92 7.89 -8.80
C PHE A 115 9.22 7.59 -9.56
N PRO A 116 9.33 8.03 -10.83
CA PRO A 116 10.57 7.88 -11.57
C PRO A 116 11.60 8.85 -11.01
N GLU A 117 12.74 8.35 -10.52
CA GLU A 117 13.89 9.19 -10.21
C GLU A 117 14.80 9.29 -11.43
N THR A 118 15.17 10.53 -11.77
CA THR A 118 16.09 10.78 -12.90
C THR A 118 17.50 10.93 -12.34
N ASP A 119 18.24 9.82 -12.25
CA ASP A 119 19.64 9.82 -11.85
C ASP A 119 20.54 10.25 -13.02
N GLY A 120 20.47 11.52 -13.40
CA GLY A 120 21.47 12.17 -14.27
C GLY A 120 21.76 11.46 -15.61
N GLY A 121 20.80 10.70 -16.15
CA GLY A 121 20.93 9.99 -17.44
C GLY A 121 21.30 8.50 -17.37
N LYS A 122 21.29 7.86 -16.20
CA LYS A 122 21.33 6.38 -16.07
C LYS A 122 19.99 5.84 -15.58
N GLU A 123 19.73 4.56 -15.84
CA GLU A 123 18.42 3.88 -15.71
C GLU A 123 17.59 4.34 -14.51
N SER A 124 16.32 4.70 -14.78
CA SER A 124 15.36 5.20 -13.79
C SER A 124 14.95 4.09 -12.84
N THR A 125 15.58 3.99 -11.66
CA THR A 125 15.03 3.22 -10.55
C THR A 125 13.67 3.83 -10.19
N THR A 126 12.62 3.02 -10.27
CA THR A 126 11.26 3.47 -9.94
C THR A 126 10.98 3.11 -8.50
N ALA A 127 10.86 4.10 -7.61
CA ALA A 127 10.37 3.79 -6.28
C ALA A 127 8.86 3.68 -6.24
N GLU A 128 8.43 2.68 -5.48
CA GLU A 128 7.04 2.34 -5.29
C GLU A 128 6.59 2.79 -3.89
N VAL A 129 5.50 3.53 -3.85
CA VAL A 129 4.73 3.84 -2.64
C VAL A 129 3.37 3.23 -2.82
N VAL A 130 2.81 2.59 -1.80
CA VAL A 130 1.50 1.92 -1.93
C VAL A 130 0.48 2.64 -1.07
N LEU A 131 -0.61 3.11 -1.67
CA LEU A 131 -1.80 3.54 -0.93
C LEU A 131 -2.55 2.30 -0.49
N ILE A 132 -2.56 2.02 0.81
CA ILE A 132 -3.08 0.77 1.37
C ILE A 132 -4.43 0.93 2.06
N GLY A 133 -4.81 2.16 2.43
CA GLY A 133 -6.05 2.39 3.16
C GLY A 133 -6.35 3.83 3.51
N LYS A 134 -7.30 4.01 4.42
CA LYS A 134 -7.66 5.29 5.03
C LYS A 134 -7.58 5.21 6.56
N ILE A 135 -7.41 6.35 7.21
CA ILE A 135 -7.62 6.45 8.65
C ILE A 135 -9.11 6.25 8.94
N LEU A 136 -9.40 5.41 9.93
CA LEU A 136 -10.72 5.33 10.52
C LEU A 136 -10.93 6.63 11.31
N CYS A 137 -11.68 7.58 10.75
CA CYS A 137 -12.25 8.64 11.58
C CYS A 137 -13.23 7.96 12.54
N ALA A 138 -13.03 8.12 13.84
CA ALA A 138 -14.13 7.91 14.76
C ALA A 138 -15.20 8.93 14.35
N ASP A 139 -16.38 8.47 13.94
CA ASP A 139 -17.52 9.34 13.73
C ASP A 139 -17.71 10.16 15.02
N GLU A 140 -17.51 11.49 14.94
CA GLU A 140 -17.89 12.45 15.99
C GLU A 140 -19.41 12.62 16.05
#